data_AF-A0A4R4TD27-F1
#
_entry.id   AF-A0A4R4TD27-F1
#
_cell.length_a   1.000
_cell.length_b   1.000
_cell.length_c   1.000
_cell.angle_alpha   90.00
_cell.angle_beta   90.00
_cell.angle_gamma   90.00
#
_symmetry.space_group_name_H-M   'P 1'
#
loop_
_entity.id
_entity.type
_entity.pdbx_description
1 polymer ?
#
loop_
_entity_poly.entity_id
_entity_poly.type
_entity_poly.pdbx_seq_one_letter_code
_entity_poly.pdbx_strand_id
1 'polypeptide(L)'
;MPPKQDSPVEQWLNDPLGTVAHWWHTAQQFLLAHLPLVVVVAVGVVAVTVLGRRLLDRWRRGRLAQGARVVRIAVPPEVDPPAAAALWSNLIGLLRPRWRRTIFGQPHVAFEYGWHGPELTVQLWVAGPIPAGLVARAVEAAWPAARTQITDPEPLLPDEHTQTGEHVGSAGVVCTGGVLQLARPDHHPIAAEHGTDPLRALLGAASGITQRQHAVVQILARPATGRRLGRAARAAAQMRGAQAPSPIGRVLDLLTPAASTPPARPAAVAAAHPERAGEIRAILDKAAAPRFEVVVRYATATT
;
A
#
# COMPACT_ATOMS: atom_id res chain seq x y z
N MET A 1 63.02 27.13 12.98
CA MET A 1 62.53 25.82 12.50
C MET A 1 61.02 25.83 12.69
N PRO A 2 60.20 25.93 11.63
CA PRO A 2 58.75 26.01 11.79
C PRO A 2 58.20 24.66 12.28
N PRO A 3 57.15 24.65 13.14
CA PRO A 3 56.53 23.40 13.58
C PRO A 3 55.95 22.65 12.39
N LYS A 4 56.26 21.35 12.31
CA LYS A 4 55.76 20.42 11.30
C LYS A 4 54.22 20.39 11.42
N GLN A 5 53.52 20.80 10.36
CA GLN A 5 52.08 20.62 10.30
C GLN A 5 51.82 19.13 10.06
N ASP A 6 51.38 18.42 11.11
CA ASP A 6 51.01 17.02 11.01
C ASP A 6 49.81 16.88 10.05
N SER A 7 49.86 15.88 9.18
CA SER A 7 48.80 15.67 8.21
C SER A 7 47.51 15.22 8.92
N PRO A 8 46.31 15.58 8.40
CA PRO A 8 45.03 15.20 9.03
C PRO A 8 44.83 13.68 9.13
N VAL A 9 45.57 12.91 8.33
CA VAL A 9 45.60 11.44 8.36
C VAL A 9 46.45 10.93 9.54
N GLU A 10 47.58 11.56 9.84
CA GLU A 10 48.42 11.22 11.00
C GLU A 10 47.73 11.57 12.32
N GLN A 11 46.99 12.68 12.40
CA GLN A 11 46.19 13.03 13.58
C GLN A 11 45.04 12.06 13.83
N TRP A 12 44.39 11.54 12.77
CA TRP A 12 43.34 10.54 12.91
C TRP A 12 43.86 9.17 13.37
N LEU A 13 45.07 8.80 12.93
CA LEU A 13 45.72 7.56 13.36
C LEU A 13 46.22 7.61 14.81
N ASN A 14 46.60 8.79 15.30
CA ASN A 14 47.12 8.98 16.65
C ASN A 14 46.03 9.26 17.71
N ASP A 15 44.91 9.90 17.34
CA ASP A 15 43.77 10.14 18.24
C ASP A 15 42.42 10.13 17.49
N PRO A 16 41.81 8.95 17.28
CA PRO A 16 40.56 8.83 16.53
C PRO A 16 39.36 9.42 17.28
N LEU A 17 39.39 9.52 18.61
CA LEU A 17 38.27 10.05 19.40
C LEU A 17 38.36 11.57 19.55
N GLY A 18 39.55 12.12 19.76
CA GLY A 18 39.79 13.57 19.83
C GLY A 18 39.57 14.27 18.50
N THR A 19 39.95 13.64 17.38
CA THR A 19 39.62 14.16 16.05
C THR A 19 38.11 14.20 15.84
N VAL A 20 37.38 13.11 16.07
CA VAL A 20 35.91 13.07 15.94
C VAL A 20 35.23 14.12 16.83
N ALA A 21 35.68 14.30 18.07
CA ALA A 21 35.17 15.33 18.98
C ALA A 21 35.43 16.75 18.47
N HIS A 22 36.60 17.00 17.87
CA HIS A 22 36.94 18.28 17.25
C HIS A 22 36.08 18.57 16.01
N TRP A 23 35.94 17.61 15.11
CA TRP A 23 35.04 17.71 13.94
C TRP A 23 33.58 17.95 14.38
N TRP A 24 33.13 17.28 15.44
CA TRP A 24 31.80 17.46 16.02
C TRP A 24 31.61 18.87 16.59
N HIS A 25 32.58 19.39 17.34
CA HIS A 25 32.50 20.72 17.91
C HIS A 25 32.51 21.81 16.84
N THR A 26 33.37 21.67 15.82
CA THR A 26 33.42 22.58 14.67
C THR A 26 32.13 22.56 13.86
N ALA A 27 31.53 21.38 13.66
CA ALA A 27 30.23 21.25 13.02
C ALA A 27 29.09 21.92 13.84
N GLN A 28 29.10 21.76 15.17
CA GLN A 28 28.12 22.41 16.06
C GLN A 28 28.25 23.93 16.02
N GLN A 29 29.47 24.47 16.09
CA GLN A 29 29.71 25.91 16.02
C GLN A 29 29.29 26.51 14.67
N PHE A 30 29.59 25.82 13.57
CA PHE A 30 29.16 26.24 12.23
C PHE A 30 27.63 26.21 12.08
N LEU A 31 26.97 25.18 12.62
CA LEU A 31 25.51 25.04 12.62
C LEU A 31 24.83 26.15 13.42
N LEU A 32 25.40 26.54 14.57
CA LEU A 32 24.88 27.63 15.41
C LEU A 32 25.12 29.00 14.77
N ALA A 33 26.29 29.22 14.16
CA ALA A 33 26.63 30.48 13.48
C ALA A 33 25.77 30.74 12.24
N HIS A 34 25.37 29.68 11.54
CA HIS A 34 24.54 29.75 10.34
C HIS A 34 23.14 29.18 10.51
N LEU A 35 22.65 29.09 11.74
CA LEU A 35 21.35 28.52 12.08
C LEU A 35 20.19 29.05 11.21
N PRO A 36 20.03 30.38 10.97
CA PRO A 36 18.94 30.86 10.11
C PRO A 36 19.08 30.37 8.65
N LEU A 37 20.30 30.33 8.10
CA LEU A 37 20.54 29.83 6.75
C LEU A 37 20.26 28.33 6.65
N VAL A 38 20.73 27.54 7.63
CA VAL A 38 20.48 26.09 7.70
C VAL A 38 18.99 25.80 7.79
N VAL A 39 18.24 26.56 8.60
CA VAL A 39 16.78 26.43 8.71
C VAL A 39 16.10 26.77 7.38
N VAL A 40 16.47 27.87 6.72
CA VAL A 40 15.90 28.25 5.42
C VAL A 40 16.18 27.18 4.36
N VAL A 41 17.41 26.66 4.30
CA VAL A 41 17.77 25.58 3.37
C VAL A 41 17.00 24.31 3.68
N ALA A 42 16.91 23.91 4.95
CA ALA A 42 16.17 22.71 5.36
C ALA A 42 14.68 22.82 5.02
N VAL A 43 14.05 23.96 5.31
CA VAL A 43 12.65 24.24 4.94
C VAL A 43 12.49 24.21 3.41
N GLY A 44 13.40 24.84 2.67
CA GLY A 44 13.41 24.82 1.21
C GLY A 44 13.49 23.41 0.63
N VAL A 45 14.41 22.58 1.14
CA VAL A 45 14.57 21.17 0.73
C VAL A 45 13.31 20.37 1.04
N VAL A 46 12.71 20.53 2.22
CA VAL A 46 11.46 19.85 2.59
C VAL A 46 10.32 20.30 1.67
N ALA A 47 10.16 21.60 1.43
CA ALA A 47 9.12 22.15 0.57
C ALA A 47 9.24 21.63 -0.86
N VAL A 48 10.44 21.70 -1.47
CA VAL A 48 10.71 21.18 -2.81
C VAL A 48 10.45 19.68 -2.87
N THR A 49 10.85 18.91 -1.86
CA THR A 49 10.62 17.47 -1.81
C THR A 49 9.13 17.13 -1.70
N VAL A 50 8.38 17.83 -0.86
CA VAL A 50 6.93 17.62 -0.70
C VAL A 50 6.18 18.01 -1.96
N LEU A 51 6.49 19.17 -2.54
CA LEU A 51 5.85 19.66 -3.76
C LEU A 51 6.18 18.75 -4.96
N GLY A 52 7.45 18.40 -5.14
CA GLY A 52 7.89 17.48 -6.18
C GLY A 52 7.20 16.11 -6.08
N ARG A 53 7.06 15.56 -4.86
CA ARG A 53 6.29 14.33 -4.62
C ARG A 53 4.82 14.48 -4.99
N ARG A 54 4.18 15.57 -4.56
CA ARG A 54 2.76 15.84 -4.86
C ARG A 54 2.50 15.98 -6.36
N LEU A 55 3.37 16.69 -7.07
CA LEU A 55 3.28 16.85 -8.52
C LEU A 55 3.50 15.52 -9.24
N LEU A 56 4.50 14.75 -8.82
CA LEU A 56 4.77 13.43 -9.37
C LEU A 56 3.62 12.45 -9.12
N ASP A 57 3.02 12.46 -7.94
CA ASP A 57 1.86 11.64 -7.61
C ASP A 57 0.60 12.09 -8.36
N ARG A 58 0.41 13.40 -8.58
CA ARG A 58 -0.67 13.93 -9.41
C ARG A 58 -0.50 13.50 -10.87
N TRP A 59 0.71 13.62 -11.41
CA TRP A 59 1.03 13.19 -12.77
C TRP A 59 0.83 11.68 -12.95
N ARG A 60 1.29 10.85 -12.00
CA ARG A 60 1.06 9.40 -12.01
C ARG A 60 -0.41 9.05 -11.97
N ARG A 61 -1.19 9.70 -11.10
CA ARG A 61 -2.64 9.52 -11.01
C ARG A 61 -3.33 9.88 -12.32
N GLY A 62 -3.00 11.05 -12.88
CA GLY A 62 -3.52 11.49 -14.17
C GLY A 62 -3.20 10.48 -15.27
N ARG A 63 -1.96 9.99 -15.34
CA ARG A 63 -1.57 8.98 -16.32
C ARG A 63 -2.28 7.64 -16.16
N LEU A 64 -2.51 7.19 -14.92
CA LEU A 64 -3.22 5.94 -14.66
C LEU A 64 -4.72 6.06 -14.97
N ALA A 65 -5.28 7.26 -14.80
CA ALA A 65 -6.67 7.57 -15.13
C ALA A 65 -6.89 7.81 -16.64
N GLN A 66 -5.87 8.32 -17.35
CA GLN A 66 -5.92 8.50 -18.80
C GLN A 66 -6.16 7.16 -19.51
N GLY A 67 -7.26 7.07 -20.25
CA GLY A 67 -7.68 5.85 -20.94
C GLY A 67 -8.19 4.75 -20.00
N ALA A 68 -8.46 5.06 -18.73
CA ALA A 68 -9.10 4.12 -17.83
C ALA A 68 -10.48 3.71 -18.36
N ARG A 69 -10.90 2.50 -17.98
CA ARG A 69 -12.16 1.91 -18.39
C ARG A 69 -12.81 1.21 -17.21
N VAL A 70 -14.12 1.09 -17.26
CA VAL A 70 -14.88 0.31 -16.31
C VAL A 70 -15.37 -0.95 -17.01
N VAL A 71 -15.23 -2.09 -16.34
CA VAL A 71 -15.79 -3.37 -16.76
C VAL A 71 -16.98 -3.64 -15.84
N ARG A 72 -18.19 -3.34 -16.31
CA ARG A 72 -19.43 -3.62 -15.59
C ARG A 72 -19.75 -5.10 -15.69
N ILE A 73 -20.09 -5.73 -14.57
CA ILE A 73 -20.25 -7.18 -14.43
C ILE A 73 -21.73 -7.46 -14.16
N ALA A 74 -22.39 -8.15 -15.09
CA ALA A 74 -23.65 -8.82 -14.79
C ALA A 74 -23.33 -10.09 -14.00
N VAL A 75 -23.69 -10.07 -12.71
CA VAL A 75 -23.35 -11.13 -11.77
C VAL A 75 -24.10 -12.42 -12.17
N PRO A 76 -23.40 -13.56 -12.29
CA PRO A 76 -24.05 -14.84 -12.59
C PRO A 76 -24.94 -15.30 -11.41
N PRO A 77 -25.89 -16.22 -11.64
CA PRO A 77 -26.77 -16.72 -10.58
C PRO A 77 -26.01 -17.46 -9.47
N GLU A 78 -24.87 -18.08 -9.82
CA GLU A 78 -24.00 -18.78 -8.89
C GLU A 78 -22.57 -18.24 -9.03
N VAL A 79 -21.97 -17.88 -7.90
CA VAL A 79 -20.61 -17.35 -7.81
C VAL A 79 -19.79 -18.32 -6.97
N ASP A 80 -18.97 -19.13 -7.64
CA ASP A 80 -18.07 -20.06 -6.97
C ASP A 80 -16.88 -19.31 -6.32
N PRO A 81 -16.62 -19.43 -5.01
CA PRO A 81 -15.53 -18.70 -4.34
C PRO A 81 -14.12 -18.99 -4.88
N PRO A 82 -13.71 -20.25 -5.18
CA PRO A 82 -12.45 -20.56 -5.86
C PRO A 82 -12.23 -19.81 -7.18
N ALA A 83 -13.28 -19.55 -7.96
CA ALA A 83 -13.16 -18.81 -9.21
C ALA A 83 -12.69 -17.36 -9.01
N ALA A 84 -13.02 -16.71 -7.88
CA ALA A 84 -12.47 -15.41 -7.55
C ALA A 84 -10.95 -15.47 -7.37
N ALA A 85 -10.43 -16.51 -6.71
CA ALA A 85 -8.98 -16.69 -6.57
C ALA A 85 -8.30 -16.86 -7.94
N ALA A 86 -8.93 -17.60 -8.87
CA ALA A 86 -8.45 -17.75 -10.23
C ALA A 86 -8.39 -16.40 -10.98
N LEU A 87 -9.45 -15.58 -10.90
CA LEU A 87 -9.47 -14.22 -11.47
C LEU A 87 -8.30 -13.39 -10.94
N TRP A 88 -8.16 -13.28 -9.62
CA TRP A 88 -7.10 -12.45 -9.02
C TRP A 88 -5.70 -12.98 -9.36
N SER A 89 -5.53 -14.30 -9.47
CA SER A 89 -4.27 -14.90 -9.89
C SER A 89 -3.91 -14.52 -11.33
N ASN A 90 -4.88 -14.52 -12.26
CA ASN A 90 -4.68 -14.06 -13.64
C ASN A 90 -4.31 -12.58 -13.70
N LEU A 91 -4.88 -11.76 -12.83
CA LEU A 91 -4.59 -10.31 -12.76
C LEU A 91 -3.21 -9.99 -12.15
N ILE A 92 -2.53 -10.93 -11.48
CA ILE A 92 -1.16 -10.67 -10.97
C ILE A 92 -0.17 -10.44 -12.13
N GLY A 93 -0.45 -11.02 -13.30
CA GLY A 93 0.34 -10.86 -14.53
C GLY A 93 0.40 -9.41 -15.02
N LEU A 94 -0.46 -8.53 -14.51
CA LEU A 94 -0.45 -7.08 -14.78
C LEU A 94 0.74 -6.34 -14.11
N LEU A 95 1.62 -7.07 -13.42
CA LEU A 95 2.78 -6.52 -12.74
C LEU A 95 3.85 -5.98 -13.71
N ARG A 96 4.29 -4.74 -13.47
CA ARG A 96 5.34 -4.08 -14.26
C ARG A 96 6.76 -4.28 -13.68
N PRO A 97 7.79 -4.18 -14.54
CA PRO A 97 9.19 -4.11 -14.10
C PRO A 97 9.45 -2.99 -13.07
N ARG A 98 10.40 -3.22 -12.16
CA ARG A 98 10.64 -2.38 -10.97
C ARG A 98 10.93 -0.90 -11.28
N TRP A 99 11.70 -0.62 -12.33
CA TRP A 99 12.06 0.74 -12.74
C TRP A 99 10.86 1.52 -13.27
N ARG A 100 10.07 0.90 -14.18
CA ARG A 100 8.83 1.48 -14.70
C ARG A 100 7.85 1.80 -13.59
N ARG A 101 7.72 0.94 -12.58
CA ARG A 101 6.89 1.22 -11.40
C ARG A 101 7.33 2.47 -10.63
N THR A 102 8.64 2.62 -10.47
CA THR A 102 9.22 3.71 -9.66
C THR A 102 9.11 5.05 -10.36
N ILE A 103 9.08 5.09 -11.69
CA ILE A 103 8.93 6.33 -12.47
C ILE A 103 7.44 6.62 -12.72
N PHE A 104 6.71 5.62 -13.22
CA PHE A 104 5.38 5.78 -13.79
C PHE A 104 4.21 5.40 -12.88
N GLY A 105 4.50 4.93 -11.66
CA GLY A 105 3.50 4.39 -10.76
C GLY A 105 3.14 2.93 -11.05
N GLN A 106 2.32 2.35 -10.19
CA GLN A 106 1.86 0.98 -10.29
C GLN A 106 0.42 0.95 -10.80
N PRO A 107 0.13 0.28 -11.93
CA PRO A 107 -1.24 0.00 -12.32
C PRO A 107 -1.97 -0.77 -11.23
N HIS A 108 -3.24 -0.45 -11.04
CA HIS A 108 -4.12 -1.07 -10.08
C HIS A 108 -5.48 -1.27 -10.73
N VAL A 109 -6.27 -2.14 -10.14
CA VAL A 109 -7.69 -2.31 -10.44
C VAL A 109 -8.47 -1.98 -9.18
N ALA A 110 -9.72 -1.53 -9.33
CA ALA A 110 -10.63 -1.38 -8.21
C ALA A 110 -11.87 -2.24 -8.47
N PHE A 111 -12.21 -3.12 -7.54
CA PHE A 111 -13.49 -3.82 -7.54
C PHE A 111 -14.49 -2.98 -6.77
N GLU A 112 -15.63 -2.67 -7.38
CA GLU A 112 -16.53 -1.62 -6.91
C GLU A 112 -17.94 -2.16 -6.80
N TYR A 113 -18.55 -1.93 -5.63
CA TYR A 113 -19.97 -2.02 -5.40
C TYR A 113 -20.51 -0.60 -5.34
N GLY A 114 -21.32 -0.20 -6.32
CA GLY A 114 -21.94 1.12 -6.39
C GLY A 114 -23.45 1.01 -6.24
N TRP A 115 -24.01 1.80 -5.35
CA TRP A 115 -25.45 1.97 -5.19
C TRP A 115 -25.87 3.32 -5.73
N HIS A 116 -26.81 3.31 -6.68
CA HIS A 116 -27.56 4.48 -7.10
C HIS A 116 -29.02 4.28 -6.67
N GLY A 117 -29.39 4.88 -5.56
CA GLY A 117 -30.62 4.50 -4.89
C GLY A 117 -30.66 3.00 -4.58
N PRO A 118 -31.74 2.28 -4.93
CA PRO A 118 -31.85 0.85 -4.68
C PRO A 118 -31.04 -0.01 -5.67
N GLU A 119 -30.49 0.57 -6.73
CA GLU A 119 -29.80 -0.19 -7.78
C GLU A 119 -28.35 -0.46 -7.41
N LEU A 120 -27.98 -1.74 -7.35
CA LEU A 120 -26.59 -2.18 -7.17
C LEU A 120 -25.92 -2.44 -8.51
N THR A 121 -24.78 -1.79 -8.72
CA THR A 121 -23.87 -2.08 -9.82
C THR A 121 -22.58 -2.70 -9.27
N VAL A 122 -22.17 -3.82 -9.85
CA VAL A 122 -20.88 -4.47 -9.60
C VAL A 122 -19.98 -4.23 -10.79
N GLN A 123 -18.80 -3.66 -10.57
CA GLN A 123 -17.90 -3.32 -11.65
C GLN A 123 -16.43 -3.36 -11.26
N LEU A 124 -15.55 -3.38 -12.26
CA LEU A 124 -14.12 -3.30 -12.09
C LEU A 124 -13.57 -2.07 -12.82
N TRP A 125 -13.05 -1.10 -12.08
CA TRP A 125 -12.27 -0.02 -12.66
C TRP A 125 -10.87 -0.52 -13.02
N VAL A 126 -10.46 -0.23 -14.26
CA VAL A 126 -9.19 -0.68 -14.85
C VAL A 126 -8.37 0.54 -15.26
N ALA A 127 -7.16 0.66 -14.69
CA ALA A 127 -6.24 1.73 -15.06
C ALA A 127 -5.88 1.66 -16.55
N GLY A 128 -5.81 2.81 -17.23
CA GLY A 128 -5.68 2.88 -18.69
C GLY A 128 -4.49 2.12 -19.32
N PRO A 129 -3.34 1.95 -18.65
CA PRO A 129 -2.26 1.12 -19.18
C PRO A 129 -2.53 -0.40 -19.19
N ILE A 130 -3.70 -0.85 -18.72
CA ILE A 130 -4.15 -2.24 -18.72
C ILE A 130 -5.26 -2.39 -19.78
N PRO A 131 -5.15 -3.33 -20.74
CA PRO A 131 -6.22 -3.59 -21.68
C PRO A 131 -7.49 -4.10 -20.97
N ALA A 132 -8.55 -3.29 -20.95
CA ALA A 132 -9.81 -3.64 -20.29
C ALA A 132 -10.44 -4.92 -20.85
N GLY A 133 -10.25 -5.20 -22.15
CA GLY A 133 -10.70 -6.44 -22.78
C GLY A 133 -10.08 -7.70 -22.17
N LEU A 134 -8.81 -7.66 -21.74
CA LEU A 134 -8.19 -8.80 -21.06
C LEU A 134 -8.86 -9.06 -19.71
N VAL A 135 -9.17 -7.99 -18.99
CA VAL A 135 -9.83 -8.07 -17.68
C VAL A 135 -11.27 -8.58 -17.82
N ALA A 136 -12.02 -8.07 -18.80
CA ALA A 136 -13.34 -8.58 -19.16
C ALA A 136 -13.31 -10.09 -19.45
N ARG A 137 -12.37 -10.56 -20.28
CA ARG A 137 -12.20 -11.99 -20.57
C ARG A 137 -11.76 -12.79 -19.35
N ALA A 138 -10.95 -12.24 -18.46
CA ALA A 138 -10.57 -12.91 -17.23
C ALA A 138 -11.78 -13.11 -16.29
N VAL A 139 -12.70 -12.13 -16.22
CA VAL A 139 -13.94 -12.23 -15.45
C VAL A 139 -14.86 -13.29 -16.06
N GLU A 140 -15.09 -13.26 -17.37
CA GLU A 140 -15.92 -14.24 -18.07
C GLU A 140 -15.33 -15.66 -18.04
N ALA A 141 -14.00 -15.79 -18.02
CA ALA A 141 -13.33 -17.07 -17.86
C ALA A 141 -13.44 -17.61 -16.43
N ALA A 142 -13.39 -16.74 -15.42
CA ALA A 142 -13.59 -17.14 -14.03
C ALA A 142 -15.05 -17.55 -13.78
N TRP A 143 -16.00 -16.84 -14.36
CA TRP A 143 -17.43 -17.15 -14.26
C TRP A 143 -18.08 -17.20 -15.65
N PRO A 144 -18.24 -18.39 -16.25
CA PRO A 144 -18.75 -18.54 -17.63
C PRO A 144 -20.14 -17.93 -17.89
N ALA A 145 -20.98 -17.87 -16.85
CA ALA A 145 -22.31 -17.26 -16.91
C ALA A 145 -22.30 -15.74 -16.69
N ALA A 146 -21.18 -15.15 -16.28
CA ALA A 146 -21.05 -13.71 -16.18
C ALA A 146 -21.04 -13.06 -17.57
N ARG A 147 -21.53 -11.83 -17.65
CA ARG A 147 -21.42 -10.99 -18.84
C ARG A 147 -20.75 -9.69 -18.46
N THR A 148 -19.86 -9.21 -19.33
CA THR A 148 -19.13 -7.98 -19.09
C THR A 148 -19.42 -6.94 -20.15
N GLN A 149 -19.52 -5.68 -19.72
CA GLN A 149 -19.64 -4.53 -20.61
C GLN A 149 -18.52 -3.55 -20.27
N ILE A 150 -17.78 -3.11 -21.30
CA ILE A 150 -16.73 -2.11 -21.12
C ILE A 150 -17.34 -0.73 -21.39
N THR A 151 -17.25 0.16 -20.41
CA THR A 151 -17.76 1.52 -20.50
C THR A 151 -16.66 2.52 -20.12
N ASP A 152 -16.91 3.79 -20.42
CA ASP A 152 -16.08 4.86 -19.87
C ASP A 152 -16.34 5.01 -18.36
N PRO A 153 -15.32 5.46 -17.58
CA PRO A 153 -15.48 5.67 -16.15
C PRO A 153 -16.44 6.81 -15.86
N GLU A 154 -17.53 6.51 -15.17
CA GLU A 154 -18.46 7.51 -14.63
C GLU A 154 -18.15 7.77 -13.14
N PRO A 155 -18.33 9.00 -12.63
CA PRO A 155 -18.25 9.27 -11.20
C PRO A 155 -19.22 8.38 -10.41
N LEU A 156 -18.69 7.62 -9.44
CA LEU A 156 -19.49 6.73 -8.59
C LEU A 156 -20.37 7.48 -7.58
N LEU A 157 -20.02 8.73 -7.30
CA LEU A 157 -20.77 9.63 -6.44
C LEU A 157 -21.05 10.91 -7.24
N PRO A 158 -22.17 11.59 -6.96
CA PRO A 158 -22.45 12.89 -7.55
C PRO A 158 -21.32 13.88 -7.19
N ASP A 159 -20.80 14.56 -8.20
CA ASP A 159 -19.88 15.68 -7.99
C ASP A 159 -20.67 16.99 -8.03
N GLU A 160 -20.34 17.94 -7.15
CA GLU A 160 -20.97 19.28 -7.11
C GLU A 160 -20.94 20.01 -8.47
N HIS A 161 -19.95 19.71 -9.32
CA HIS A 161 -19.78 20.33 -10.64
C HIS A 161 -20.66 19.71 -11.75
N THR A 162 -21.19 18.49 -11.55
CA THR A 162 -21.97 17.78 -12.58
C THR A 162 -23.44 18.24 -12.61
N GLN A 163 -23.88 19.03 -11.62
CA GLN A 163 -25.26 19.55 -11.50
C GLN A 163 -25.48 20.91 -12.18
N THR A 164 -24.60 21.36 -13.07
CA THR A 164 -24.67 22.70 -13.70
C THR A 164 -25.72 22.84 -14.83
N GLY A 165 -26.75 21.99 -14.86
CA GLY A 165 -27.71 21.91 -15.98
C GLY A 165 -29.16 22.29 -15.67
N GLU A 166 -29.60 22.25 -14.40
CA GLU A 166 -31.00 22.49 -14.07
C GLU A 166 -31.11 23.19 -12.72
N HIS A 167 -31.84 24.31 -12.68
CA HIS A 167 -32.01 25.16 -11.51
C HIS A 167 -32.81 24.44 -10.41
N VAL A 168 -32.15 23.59 -9.62
CA VAL A 168 -32.68 23.06 -8.36
C VAL A 168 -31.75 23.52 -7.25
N GLY A 169 -32.36 24.02 -6.17
CA GLY A 169 -31.73 24.82 -5.13
C GLY A 169 -30.47 24.24 -4.50
N SER A 170 -29.75 25.12 -3.82
CA SER A 170 -28.48 24.96 -3.11
C SER A 170 -28.44 23.89 -2.00
N ALA A 171 -28.89 22.67 -2.26
CA ALA A 171 -28.57 21.51 -1.45
C ALA A 171 -27.27 20.92 -2.00
N GLY A 172 -26.13 21.37 -1.45
CA GLY A 172 -24.83 20.86 -1.84
C GLY A 172 -24.74 19.35 -1.60
N VAL A 173 -23.98 18.65 -2.44
CA VAL A 173 -23.79 17.21 -2.30
C VAL A 173 -23.01 16.95 -1.00
N VAL A 174 -23.64 16.28 -0.03
CA VAL A 174 -22.97 15.91 1.21
C VAL A 174 -22.35 14.52 1.06
N CYS A 175 -21.03 14.47 0.99
CA CYS A 175 -20.26 13.23 0.90
C CYS A 175 -19.56 12.91 2.22
N THR A 176 -19.77 11.69 2.73
CA THR A 176 -19.01 11.13 3.86
C THR A 176 -18.33 9.85 3.41
N GLY A 177 -17.11 9.59 3.85
CA GLY A 177 -16.42 8.35 3.49
C GLY A 177 -15.26 8.04 4.40
N GLY A 178 -14.68 6.85 4.19
CA GLY A 178 -13.60 6.33 5.02
C GLY A 178 -12.79 5.26 4.33
N VAL A 179 -11.77 4.81 5.05
CA VAL A 179 -10.87 3.73 4.64
C VAL A 179 -10.86 2.69 5.74
N LEU A 180 -11.08 1.42 5.39
CA LEU A 180 -10.99 0.33 6.35
C LEU A 180 -9.52 0.06 6.65
N GLN A 181 -9.21 -0.10 7.94
CA GLN A 181 -7.88 -0.48 8.41
C GLN A 181 -7.92 -1.89 9.00
N LEU A 182 -6.84 -2.63 8.78
CA LEU A 182 -6.68 -3.94 9.40
C LEU A 182 -6.43 -3.77 10.90
N ALA A 183 -7.15 -4.53 11.72
CA ALA A 183 -6.92 -4.56 13.16
C ALA A 183 -5.55 -5.17 13.53
N ARG A 184 -4.97 -5.98 12.63
CA ARG A 184 -3.66 -6.62 12.81
C ARG A 184 -2.73 -6.29 11.64
N PRO A 185 -1.40 -6.42 11.82
CA PRO A 185 -0.45 -6.25 10.74
C PRO A 185 -0.74 -7.09 9.50
N ASP A 186 -0.39 -6.57 8.33
CA ASP A 186 -0.70 -7.14 7.01
C ASP A 186 -0.07 -8.52 6.72
N HIS A 187 0.84 -9.01 7.56
CA HIS A 187 1.43 -10.33 7.44
C HIS A 187 0.53 -11.46 7.97
N HIS A 188 -0.42 -11.17 8.87
CA HIS A 188 -1.41 -12.17 9.29
C HIS A 188 -2.47 -12.37 8.21
N PRO A 189 -2.90 -13.60 7.91
CA PRO A 189 -4.04 -13.83 7.03
C PRO A 189 -5.34 -13.30 7.62
N ILE A 190 -6.27 -12.97 6.74
CA ILE A 190 -7.65 -12.62 7.08
C ILE A 190 -8.49 -13.87 6.83
N ALA A 191 -9.52 -14.12 7.63
CA ALA A 191 -10.45 -15.20 7.37
C ALA A 191 -11.07 -15.03 5.97
N ALA A 192 -10.93 -16.06 5.13
CA ALA A 192 -11.49 -16.08 3.77
C ALA A 192 -12.70 -17.02 3.66
N GLU A 193 -12.74 -18.07 4.49
CA GLU A 193 -13.86 -19.00 4.58
C GLU A 193 -14.93 -18.45 5.52
N HIS A 194 -16.16 -18.37 5.03
CA HIS A 194 -17.31 -17.88 5.77
C HIS A 194 -18.46 -18.89 5.63
N GLY A 195 -19.09 -19.28 6.74
CA GLY A 195 -20.23 -20.21 6.72
C GLY A 195 -21.53 -19.61 6.18
N THR A 196 -21.56 -18.32 5.91
CA THR A 196 -22.67 -17.57 5.32
C THR A 196 -22.10 -16.50 4.41
N ASP A 197 -22.86 -16.09 3.38
CA ASP A 197 -22.44 -15.03 2.47
C ASP A 197 -22.05 -13.74 3.23
N PRO A 198 -20.76 -13.33 3.20
CA PRO A 198 -20.28 -12.15 3.89
C PRO A 198 -20.84 -10.85 3.30
N LEU A 199 -21.33 -10.86 2.06
CA LEU A 199 -21.94 -9.67 1.44
C LEU A 199 -23.30 -9.34 2.02
N ARG A 200 -23.98 -10.28 2.68
CA ARG A 200 -25.32 -10.07 3.25
C ARG A 200 -25.37 -8.87 4.21
N ALA A 201 -24.36 -8.70 5.05
CA ALA A 201 -24.29 -7.57 5.98
C ALA A 201 -24.14 -6.24 5.23
N LEU A 202 -23.35 -6.21 4.15
CA LEU A 202 -23.17 -5.03 3.32
C LEU A 202 -24.45 -4.67 2.55
N LEU A 203 -25.10 -5.67 1.94
CA LEU A 203 -26.36 -5.49 1.23
C LEU A 203 -27.49 -5.03 2.17
N GLY A 204 -27.54 -5.59 3.38
CA GLY A 204 -28.48 -5.16 4.42
C GLY A 204 -28.23 -3.72 4.90
N ALA A 205 -26.97 -3.31 5.05
CA ALA A 205 -26.64 -1.92 5.37
C ALA A 205 -27.04 -0.95 4.24
N ALA A 206 -26.99 -1.41 3.00
CA ALA A 206 -27.35 -0.62 1.82
C ALA A 206 -28.86 -0.63 1.48
N SER A 207 -29.69 -1.45 2.16
CA SER A 207 -31.11 -1.58 1.82
C SER A 207 -31.93 -0.31 2.11
N GLY A 208 -31.40 0.61 2.92
CA GLY A 208 -32.03 1.88 3.26
C GLY A 208 -31.72 3.04 2.30
N ILE A 209 -30.91 2.80 1.25
CA ILE A 209 -30.48 3.86 0.31
C ILE A 209 -31.67 4.29 -0.56
N THR A 210 -32.06 5.55 -0.42
CA THR A 210 -33.14 6.17 -1.21
C THR A 210 -32.64 6.68 -2.56
N GLN A 211 -33.53 7.02 -3.50
CA GLN A 211 -33.18 7.46 -4.86
C GLN A 211 -32.21 8.66 -4.93
N ARG A 212 -32.16 9.49 -3.88
CA ARG A 212 -31.24 10.65 -3.77
C ARG A 212 -29.95 10.34 -3.00
N GLN A 213 -29.73 9.08 -2.66
CA GLN A 213 -28.58 8.62 -1.93
C GLN A 213 -27.75 7.68 -2.80
N HIS A 214 -26.45 7.78 -2.61
CA HIS A 214 -25.46 6.97 -3.28
C HIS A 214 -24.56 6.35 -2.23
N ALA A 215 -24.13 5.12 -2.45
CA ALA A 215 -23.08 4.50 -1.67
C ALA A 215 -22.10 3.81 -2.59
N VAL A 216 -20.85 3.73 -2.16
CA VAL A 216 -19.82 3.02 -2.89
C VAL A 216 -18.93 2.29 -1.90
N VAL A 217 -18.59 1.05 -2.21
CA VAL A 217 -17.49 0.32 -1.60
C VAL A 217 -16.50 -0.06 -2.67
N GLN A 218 -15.27 0.43 -2.56
CA GLN A 218 -14.18 0.16 -3.49
C GLN A 218 -13.10 -0.68 -2.83
N ILE A 219 -12.70 -1.75 -3.50
CA ILE A 219 -11.59 -2.61 -3.12
C ILE A 219 -10.48 -2.37 -4.14
N LEU A 220 -9.56 -1.47 -3.80
CA LEU A 220 -8.43 -1.13 -4.66
C LEU A 220 -7.32 -2.15 -4.47
N ALA A 221 -6.94 -2.83 -5.54
CA ALA A 221 -5.92 -3.87 -5.54
C ALA A 221 -4.79 -3.53 -6.50
N ARG A 222 -3.55 -3.56 -5.99
CA ARG A 222 -2.33 -3.51 -6.81
C ARG A 222 -1.42 -4.69 -6.44
N PRO A 223 -0.66 -5.28 -7.38
CA PRO A 223 0.25 -6.37 -7.02
C PRO A 223 1.21 -5.95 -5.89
N ALA A 224 1.41 -6.79 -4.88
CA ALA A 224 2.33 -6.51 -3.79
C ALA A 224 3.78 -6.69 -4.26
N THR A 225 4.70 -5.81 -3.82
CA THR A 225 6.08 -5.83 -4.34
C THR A 225 7.17 -5.55 -3.30
N GLY A 226 8.38 -6.03 -3.61
CA GLY A 226 9.63 -5.62 -2.93
C GLY A 226 9.60 -5.80 -1.42
N ARG A 227 9.77 -4.68 -0.68
CA ARG A 227 9.88 -4.67 0.78
C ARG A 227 8.65 -5.25 1.48
N ARG A 228 7.44 -5.11 0.91
CA ARG A 228 6.20 -5.67 1.47
C ARG A 228 6.18 -7.19 1.44
N LEU A 229 6.61 -7.80 0.32
CA LEU A 229 6.71 -9.26 0.20
C LEU A 229 7.65 -9.85 1.27
N GLY A 230 8.79 -9.18 1.49
CA GLY A 230 9.78 -9.58 2.50
C GLY A 230 9.41 -9.25 3.95
N ARG A 231 8.38 -8.42 4.22
CA ARG A 231 7.94 -8.13 5.59
C ARG A 231 7.31 -9.35 6.25
N ALA A 232 6.49 -10.11 5.52
CA ALA A 232 5.90 -11.34 6.06
C ALA A 232 6.96 -12.39 6.40
N ALA A 233 7.95 -12.59 5.51
CA ALA A 233 9.08 -13.48 5.78
C ALA A 233 9.92 -13.02 6.98
N ARG A 234 10.16 -11.70 7.11
CA ARG A 234 10.85 -11.12 8.27
C ARG A 234 10.05 -11.26 9.56
N ALA A 235 8.74 -11.06 9.53
CA ALA A 235 7.86 -11.24 10.68
C ALA A 235 7.87 -12.71 11.14
N ALA A 236 7.73 -13.67 10.22
CA ALA A 236 7.85 -15.09 10.52
C ALA A 236 9.25 -15.48 11.03
N ALA A 237 10.32 -14.83 10.55
CA ALA A 237 11.66 -15.03 11.07
C ALA A 237 11.79 -14.49 12.51
N GLN A 238 11.28 -13.30 12.79
CA GLN A 238 11.26 -12.70 14.13
C GLN A 238 10.45 -13.53 15.12
N MET A 239 9.28 -14.05 14.71
CA MET A 239 8.45 -14.94 15.54
C MET A 239 9.14 -16.28 15.85
N ARG A 240 10.03 -16.74 14.96
CA ARG A 240 10.92 -17.89 15.21
C ARG A 240 12.10 -17.53 16.13
N GLY A 241 12.22 -16.30 16.61
CA GLY A 241 13.34 -15.85 17.44
C GLY A 241 14.57 -15.40 16.65
N ALA A 242 14.48 -15.24 15.33
CA ALA A 242 15.59 -14.68 14.56
C ALA A 242 15.72 -13.18 14.85
N GLN A 243 16.80 -12.80 15.52
CA GLN A 243 17.19 -11.40 15.70
C GLN A 243 17.88 -10.92 14.41
N ALA A 244 17.28 -9.93 13.75
CA ALA A 244 17.97 -9.25 12.66
C ALA A 244 19.08 -8.39 13.29
N PRO A 245 20.34 -8.54 12.89
CA PRO A 245 21.41 -7.71 13.42
C PRO A 245 21.09 -6.25 13.07
N SER A 246 21.05 -5.38 14.08
CA SER A 246 20.88 -3.96 13.84
C SER A 246 22.12 -3.43 13.08
N PRO A 247 21.98 -2.42 12.22
CA PRO A 247 23.14 -1.88 11.50
C PRO A 247 24.20 -1.33 12.48
N ILE A 248 23.76 -0.78 13.61
CA ILE A 248 24.63 -0.34 14.71
C ILE A 248 25.30 -1.55 15.38
N GLY A 249 24.56 -2.63 15.62
CA GLY A 249 25.08 -3.88 16.16
C GLY A 249 26.15 -4.50 15.27
N ARG A 250 26.00 -4.45 13.94
CA ARG A 250 27.07 -4.90 13.01
C ARG A 250 28.33 -4.06 13.11
N VAL A 251 28.20 -2.75 13.27
CA VAL A 251 29.35 -1.85 13.46
C VAL A 251 30.01 -2.10 14.82
N LEU A 252 29.22 -2.30 15.87
CA LEU A 252 29.72 -2.64 17.20
C LEU A 252 30.36 -4.03 17.26
N ASP A 253 29.80 -5.04 16.58
CA ASP A 253 30.39 -6.38 16.45
C ASP A 253 31.71 -6.35 15.65
N LEU A 254 31.81 -5.46 14.66
CA LEU A 254 33.07 -5.18 13.93
C LEU A 254 34.13 -4.53 14.83
N LEU A 255 33.70 -3.70 15.78
CA LEU A 255 34.58 -3.03 16.75
C LEU A 255 34.87 -3.90 18.00
N THR A 256 34.05 -4.92 18.28
CA THR A 256 34.16 -5.75 19.47
C THR A 256 33.77 -7.21 19.18
N PRO A 257 34.62 -7.98 18.48
CA PRO A 257 34.27 -9.32 18.03
C PRO A 257 34.15 -10.40 19.13
N ALA A 258 34.53 -10.09 20.38
CA ALA A 258 34.60 -11.06 21.48
C ALA A 258 33.40 -11.06 22.45
N ALA A 259 32.45 -10.12 22.32
CA ALA A 259 31.35 -9.95 23.28
C ALA A 259 29.98 -10.44 22.77
N SER A 260 29.91 -10.98 21.55
CA SER A 260 28.64 -11.37 20.93
C SER A 260 28.06 -12.60 21.64
N THR A 261 26.99 -12.40 22.42
CA THR A 261 26.21 -13.48 23.02
C THR A 261 25.64 -14.37 21.90
N PRO A 262 25.81 -15.70 21.95
CA PRO A 262 25.28 -16.57 20.90
C PRO A 262 23.76 -16.40 20.79
N PRO A 263 23.21 -16.23 19.57
CA PRO A 263 21.79 -16.01 19.40
C PRO A 263 21.00 -17.21 19.94
N ALA A 264 19.92 -16.93 20.68
CA ALA A 264 19.02 -17.96 21.17
C ALA A 264 18.56 -18.84 20.00
N ARG A 265 18.66 -20.17 20.15
CA ARG A 265 18.31 -21.12 19.07
C ARG A 265 16.83 -20.95 18.70
N PRO A 266 16.51 -20.61 17.44
CA PRO A 266 15.14 -20.40 16.97
C PRO A 266 14.18 -21.56 17.29
N ALA A 267 14.71 -22.79 17.26
CA ALA A 267 13.96 -24.01 17.55
C ALA A 267 13.45 -24.09 19.01
N ALA A 268 14.18 -23.54 19.99
CA ALA A 268 13.81 -23.60 21.40
C ALA A 268 12.63 -22.65 21.72
N VAL A 269 12.58 -21.48 21.09
CA VAL A 269 11.50 -20.49 21.27
C VAL A 269 10.20 -20.95 20.60
N ALA A 270 10.31 -21.63 19.45
CA ALA A 270 9.15 -22.21 18.77
C ALA A 270 8.58 -23.43 19.51
N ALA A 271 9.43 -24.24 20.16
CA ALA A 271 9.00 -25.40 20.95
C ALA A 271 8.28 -25.02 22.26
N ALA A 272 8.57 -23.84 22.83
CA ALA A 272 7.93 -23.33 24.04
C ALA A 272 6.51 -22.78 23.82
N HIS A 273 6.07 -22.58 22.57
CA HIS A 273 4.82 -21.90 22.23
C HIS A 273 4.14 -22.54 20.99
N PRO A 274 3.42 -23.67 21.16
CA PRO A 274 2.78 -24.38 20.05
C PRO A 274 1.77 -23.52 19.27
N GLU A 275 1.09 -22.58 19.93
CA GLU A 275 0.20 -21.59 19.32
C GLU A 275 0.91 -20.70 18.28
N ARG A 276 2.20 -20.38 18.50
CA ARG A 276 3.00 -19.61 17.54
C ARG A 276 3.34 -20.40 16.30
N ALA A 277 3.44 -21.74 16.39
CA ALA A 277 3.75 -22.57 15.24
C ALA A 277 2.64 -22.54 14.19
N GLY A 278 1.36 -22.56 14.63
CA GLY A 278 0.20 -22.41 13.75
C GLY A 278 0.17 -21.04 13.06
N GLU A 279 0.40 -19.97 13.83
CA GLU A 279 0.45 -18.61 13.31
C GLU A 279 1.60 -18.40 12.31
N ILE A 280 2.80 -18.92 12.60
CA ILE A 280 3.95 -18.87 11.70
C ILE A 280 3.64 -19.61 10.40
N ARG A 281 3.04 -20.81 10.46
CA ARG A 281 2.64 -21.56 9.27
C ARG A 281 1.66 -20.75 8.42
N ALA A 282 0.62 -20.20 9.03
CA ALA A 282 -0.38 -19.39 8.34
C ALA A 282 0.22 -18.14 7.66
N ILE A 283 1.19 -17.48 8.32
CA ILE A 283 1.93 -16.34 7.73
C ILE A 283 2.79 -16.79 6.55
N LEU A 284 3.47 -17.93 6.67
CA LEU A 284 4.33 -18.46 5.61
C LEU A 284 3.51 -18.93 4.40
N ASP A 285 2.36 -19.57 4.62
CA ASP A 285 1.44 -20.00 3.57
C ASP A 285 0.91 -18.78 2.80
N LYS A 286 0.46 -17.74 3.52
CA LYS A 286 0.11 -16.44 2.91
C LYS A 286 1.29 -15.80 2.17
N ALA A 287 2.51 -15.95 2.66
CA ALA A 287 3.70 -15.34 2.05
C ALA A 287 4.13 -16.02 0.75
N ALA A 288 3.84 -17.33 0.61
CA ALA A 288 4.15 -18.14 -0.56
C ALA A 288 3.23 -17.84 -1.76
N ALA A 289 1.99 -17.41 -1.49
CA ALA A 289 1.04 -17.06 -2.54
C ALA A 289 1.36 -15.71 -3.24
N PRO A 290 0.94 -15.54 -4.52
CA PRO A 290 0.85 -14.22 -5.13
C PRO A 290 -0.04 -13.29 -4.30
N ARG A 291 0.44 -12.06 -4.05
CA ARG A 291 -0.22 -11.13 -3.13
C ARG A 291 -0.54 -9.81 -3.79
N PHE A 292 -1.66 -9.22 -3.36
CA PHE A 292 -2.02 -7.84 -3.65
C PHE A 292 -1.88 -6.98 -2.41
N GLU A 293 -1.46 -5.74 -2.59
CA GLU A 293 -1.72 -4.68 -1.63
C GLU A 293 -3.13 -4.16 -1.89
N VAL A 294 -3.97 -4.27 -0.87
CA VAL A 294 -5.40 -3.95 -0.96
C VAL A 294 -5.72 -2.80 -0.02
N VAL A 295 -6.54 -1.86 -0.49
CA VAL A 295 -7.16 -0.81 0.32
C VAL A 295 -8.66 -0.85 0.06
N VAL A 296 -9.45 -0.95 1.13
CA VAL A 296 -10.92 -0.87 1.02
C VAL A 296 -11.36 0.52 1.45
N ARG A 297 -12.14 1.16 0.59
CA ARG A 297 -12.73 2.48 0.81
C ARG A 297 -14.24 2.37 0.73
N TYR A 298 -14.91 3.23 1.47
CA TYR A 298 -16.33 3.40 1.33
C TYR A 298 -16.66 4.88 1.34
N ALA A 299 -17.74 5.25 0.67
CA ALA A 299 -18.28 6.58 0.74
C ALA A 299 -19.78 6.55 0.46
N THR A 300 -20.49 7.53 1.00
CA THR A 300 -21.92 7.75 0.82
C THR A 300 -22.15 9.22 0.48
N ALA A 301 -23.03 9.48 -0.46
CA ALA A 301 -23.43 10.83 -0.84
C ALA A 301 -24.94 10.98 -0.77
N THR A 302 -25.42 12.17 -0.43
CA THR A 302 -26.84 12.54 -0.50
C THR A 302 -26.99 13.82 -1.31
N THR A 303 -27.98 13.84 -2.21
CA THR A 303 -28.37 14.98 -3.05
C THR A 303 -29.74 15.55 -2.68
#